data_AF-A0AAN8F4Z6-F1
#
_entry.id   AF-A0AAN8F4Z6-F1
#
_cell.length_a   1.000
_cell.length_b   1.000
_cell.length_c   1.000
_cell.angle_alpha   90.00
_cell.angle_beta   90.00
_cell.angle_gamma   90.00
#
_symmetry.space_group_name_H-M   'P 1'
#
loop_
_entity.id
_entity.type
_entity.pdbx_description
1 polymer ?
#
loop_
_entity_poly.entity_id
_entity_poly.type
_entity_poly.pdbx_seq_one_letter_code
_entity_poly.pdbx_strand_id
1 'polypeptide(L)'
;MDFSLYFFHIKLFLRLSYLQDSSILSHEPHFASIPILKDLVQFCSICSVIKRTGANFSHMSVREVRIWRRSDARQTPAIMLEKNGIDGALMLQNGSIAALDSAAAEVEKRGYTKVMDSYGLMGVLRITRDEHVLVVVTGVLSVGQLYGADIVKIISCELISLRAVGSVEFLDPRIVDLQRLLSSGIFYYSANPRYDITSCAQRRCASKESDSRFFWNRTLHFPFERFGIDSCQWLLKCIVG
;
A
#
# COMPACT_ATOMS: atom_id res chain seq x y z
N MET A 1 -1.06 13.57 11.96
CA MET A 1 -0.94 13.98 10.55
C MET A 1 -2.34 13.99 9.97
N ASP A 2 -2.81 15.17 9.60
CA ASP A 2 -4.18 15.42 9.14
C ASP A 2 -4.46 14.86 7.76
N PHE A 3 -5.67 14.35 7.56
CA PHE A 3 -6.26 13.92 6.30
C PHE A 3 -6.08 14.95 5.16
N SER A 4 -6.03 16.23 5.51
CA SER A 4 -5.75 17.35 4.60
C SER A 4 -4.37 17.30 3.95
N LEU A 5 -3.33 16.84 4.67
CA LEU A 5 -1.98 16.74 4.09
C LEU A 5 -1.90 15.61 3.05
N TYR A 6 -2.61 14.50 3.28
CA TYR A 6 -2.65 13.38 2.35
C TYR A 6 -3.39 13.77 1.05
N PHE A 7 -4.53 14.44 1.17
CA PHE A 7 -5.23 15.03 0.02
C PHE A 7 -4.43 16.14 -0.67
N PHE A 8 -3.64 16.92 0.06
CA PHE A 8 -2.77 17.93 -0.52
C PHE A 8 -1.65 17.29 -1.35
N HIS A 9 -0.99 16.25 -0.85
CA HIS A 9 0.02 15.51 -1.61
C HIS A 9 -0.59 14.78 -2.82
N ILE A 10 -1.78 14.20 -2.69
CA ILE A 10 -2.50 13.56 -3.80
C ILE A 10 -2.94 14.61 -4.85
N LYS A 11 -3.47 15.77 -4.44
CA LYS A 11 -3.83 16.86 -5.36
C LYS A 11 -2.62 17.48 -6.04
N LEU A 12 -1.52 17.67 -5.32
CA LEU A 12 -0.28 18.18 -5.89
C LEU A 12 0.30 17.19 -6.91
N PHE A 13 0.25 15.89 -6.60
CA PHE A 13 0.67 14.83 -7.51
C PHE A 13 -0.23 14.76 -8.75
N LEU A 14 -1.56 14.71 -8.59
CA LEU A 14 -2.50 14.73 -9.72
C LEU A 14 -2.35 15.98 -10.59
N ARG A 15 -2.07 17.15 -9.99
CA ARG A 15 -1.83 18.41 -10.73
C ARG A 15 -0.51 18.38 -11.51
N LEU A 16 0.50 17.65 -11.03
CA LEU A 16 1.75 17.43 -11.75
C LEU A 16 1.60 16.35 -12.84
N SER A 17 0.81 15.31 -12.61
CA SER A 17 0.49 14.27 -13.60
C SER A 17 -0.38 14.80 -14.75
N TYR A 18 -1.26 15.78 -14.49
CA TYR A 18 -2.14 16.39 -15.50
C TYR A 18 -1.41 17.35 -16.45
N LEU A 19 -0.21 17.81 -16.10
CA LEU A 19 0.64 18.65 -16.97
C LEU A 19 1.42 17.81 -18.00
N GLN A 20 0.82 16.72 -18.48
CA GLN A 20 1.36 15.77 -19.44
C GLN A 20 1.47 16.31 -20.88
N ASP A 21 1.75 17.61 -21.04
CA ASP A 21 2.02 18.22 -22.33
C ASP A 21 3.52 18.56 -22.44
N SER A 22 4.28 17.58 -22.90
CA SER A 22 5.74 17.64 -23.11
C SER A 22 6.19 18.69 -24.14
N SER A 23 5.26 19.42 -24.76
CA SER A 23 5.52 20.44 -25.77
C SER A 23 5.85 21.83 -25.20
N ILE A 24 5.55 22.08 -23.92
CA ILE A 24 5.72 23.41 -23.29
C ILE A 24 7.06 23.54 -22.53
N LEU A 25 7.66 22.41 -22.13
CA LEU A 25 8.86 22.39 -21.28
C LEU A 25 10.20 22.59 -22.02
N SER A 26 10.21 22.64 -23.34
CA SER A 26 11.45 22.76 -24.13
C SER A 26 11.89 24.19 -24.45
N HIS A 27 11.10 25.22 -24.11
CA HIS A 27 11.35 26.60 -24.56
C HIS A 27 11.55 27.66 -23.47
N GLU A 28 11.62 27.29 -22.19
CA GLU A 28 11.83 28.24 -21.09
C GLU A 28 13.20 27.99 -20.40
N PRO A 29 14.15 28.94 -20.47
CA PRO A 29 15.52 28.76 -19.97
C PRO A 29 15.62 28.73 -18.43
N HIS A 30 14.52 28.92 -17.71
CA HIS A 30 14.48 28.91 -16.24
C HIS A 30 14.35 27.50 -15.60
N PHE A 31 14.09 26.44 -16.38
CA PHE A 31 13.84 25.09 -15.84
C PHE A 31 15.07 24.17 -15.76
N ALA A 32 16.23 24.60 -16.23
CA ALA A 32 17.47 23.79 -16.24
C ALA A 32 18.08 23.53 -14.86
N SER A 33 17.59 24.19 -13.80
CA SER A 33 18.18 24.17 -12.45
C SER A 33 17.43 23.30 -11.44
N ILE A 34 16.37 22.59 -11.85
CA ILE A 34 15.52 21.81 -10.94
C ILE A 34 15.89 20.32 -11.03
N PRO A 35 16.42 19.69 -9.96
CA PRO A 35 16.84 18.28 -9.95
C PRO A 35 15.72 17.27 -10.30
N ILE A 36 14.47 17.70 -10.19
CA ILE A 36 13.25 16.90 -10.40
C ILE A 36 13.05 16.52 -11.89
N LEU A 37 13.59 17.31 -12.84
CA LEU A 37 13.41 17.08 -14.27
C LEU A 37 14.33 15.98 -14.84
N LYS A 38 15.48 15.69 -14.21
CA LYS A 38 16.33 14.56 -14.61
C LYS A 38 15.73 13.22 -14.19
N ASP A 39 14.99 13.19 -13.08
CA ASP A 39 14.33 11.99 -12.55
C ASP A 39 13.07 11.59 -13.37
N LEU A 40 12.39 12.56 -13.98
CA LEU A 40 11.22 12.33 -14.86
C LEU A 40 11.58 11.56 -16.15
N VAL A 41 12.76 11.78 -16.71
CA VAL A 41 13.26 11.04 -17.89
C VAL A 41 13.51 9.57 -17.54
N GLN A 42 13.96 9.29 -16.31
CA GLN A 42 14.20 7.93 -15.82
C GLN A 42 12.88 7.20 -15.49
N PHE A 43 11.86 7.95 -15.04
CA PHE A 43 10.50 7.43 -14.80
C PHE A 43 9.82 6.96 -16.10
N CYS A 44 10.00 7.72 -17.18
CA CYS A 44 9.50 7.35 -18.51
C CYS A 44 10.16 6.06 -19.05
N SER A 45 11.41 5.78 -18.68
CA SER A 45 12.10 4.52 -19.00
C SER A 45 11.50 3.31 -18.28
N ILE A 46 11.07 3.44 -17.02
CA ILE A 46 10.47 2.31 -16.28
C ILE A 46 9.10 1.94 -16.86
N CYS A 47 8.25 2.93 -17.15
CA CYS A 47 6.94 2.70 -17.76
C CYS A 47 7.02 2.17 -19.20
N SER A 48 8.07 2.50 -19.95
CA SER A 48 8.30 1.98 -21.31
C SER A 48 8.96 0.60 -21.35
N VAL A 49 9.76 0.23 -20.34
CA VAL A 49 10.34 -1.12 -20.21
C VAL A 49 9.28 -2.16 -19.82
N ILE A 50 8.33 -1.82 -18.95
CA ILE A 50 7.26 -2.74 -18.51
C ILE A 50 6.31 -3.12 -19.68
N LYS A 51 6.19 -2.27 -20.72
CA LYS A 51 5.33 -2.54 -21.88
C LYS A 51 5.86 -3.57 -22.89
N ARG A 52 7.09 -4.09 -22.76
CA ARG A 52 7.73 -4.91 -23.82
C ARG A 52 7.80 -6.42 -23.59
N THR A 53 7.43 -6.95 -22.43
CA THR A 53 7.50 -8.40 -22.19
C THR A 53 6.11 -9.04 -22.24
N GLY A 54 5.71 -9.47 -23.44
CA GLY A 54 4.60 -10.38 -23.66
C GLY A 54 4.95 -11.81 -23.23
N ALA A 55 5.11 -12.02 -21.93
CA ALA A 55 5.31 -13.33 -21.35
C ALA A 55 4.08 -13.71 -20.53
N ASN A 56 3.52 -14.89 -20.82
CA ASN A 56 2.46 -15.51 -20.04
C ASN A 56 2.99 -15.88 -18.66
N PHE A 57 2.92 -14.95 -17.71
CA PHE A 57 3.27 -15.18 -16.31
C PHE A 57 2.04 -15.66 -15.55
N SER A 58 1.79 -16.97 -15.59
CA SER A 58 0.79 -17.64 -14.76
C SER A 58 1.38 -18.08 -13.41
N HIS A 59 2.13 -17.22 -12.74
CA HIS A 59 2.33 -17.35 -11.30
C HIS A 59 1.27 -16.49 -10.63
N MET A 60 0.12 -17.09 -10.34
CA MET A 60 -0.94 -16.42 -9.59
C MET A 60 -0.33 -15.96 -8.26
N SER A 61 -0.31 -14.64 -8.02
CA SER A 61 0.01 -14.11 -6.70
C SER A 61 -0.90 -14.83 -5.70
N VAL A 62 -0.33 -15.44 -4.66
CA VAL A 62 -1.14 -16.15 -3.67
C VAL A 62 -1.69 -15.10 -2.73
N ARG A 63 -2.95 -15.22 -2.30
CA ARG A 63 -3.46 -14.37 -1.21
C ARG A 63 -2.73 -14.75 0.08
N GLU A 64 -1.92 -13.83 0.59
CA GLU A 64 -1.00 -14.12 1.70
C GLU A 64 -1.55 -13.72 3.06
N VAL A 65 -2.55 -12.83 3.13
CA VAL A 65 -3.04 -12.26 4.38
C VAL A 65 -4.49 -12.65 4.62
N ARG A 66 -4.78 -13.24 5.78
CA ARG A 66 -6.14 -13.56 6.24
C ARG A 66 -6.58 -12.52 7.24
N ILE A 67 -7.77 -11.97 7.03
CA ILE A 67 -8.34 -10.90 7.83
C ILE A 67 -9.55 -11.45 8.58
N TRP A 68 -9.52 -11.29 9.90
CA TRP A 68 -10.54 -11.75 10.81
C TRP A 68 -11.13 -10.56 11.59
N ARG A 69 -12.41 -10.65 11.95
CA ARG A 69 -13.09 -9.65 12.75
C ARG A 69 -13.72 -10.31 13.97
N ARG A 70 -13.62 -9.66 15.12
CA ARG A 70 -14.27 -10.13 16.34
C ARG A 70 -15.79 -10.22 16.13
N SER A 71 -16.35 -11.38 16.44
CA SER A 71 -17.75 -11.72 16.16
C SER A 71 -18.72 -11.16 17.19
N ASP A 72 -18.30 -11.06 18.45
CA ASP A 72 -19.14 -10.55 19.54
C ASP A 72 -19.23 -9.01 19.50
N ALA A 73 -20.35 -8.49 19.03
CA ALA A 73 -20.63 -7.06 18.95
C ALA A 73 -20.70 -6.36 20.31
N ARG A 74 -20.81 -7.10 21.42
CA ARG A 74 -20.74 -6.53 22.78
C ARG A 74 -19.33 -6.19 23.21
N GLN A 75 -18.34 -6.83 22.59
CA GLN A 75 -16.94 -6.58 22.87
C GLN A 75 -16.43 -5.42 22.01
N THR A 76 -15.31 -4.84 22.44
CA THR A 76 -14.62 -3.82 21.65
C THR A 76 -14.28 -4.37 20.26
N PRO A 77 -14.64 -3.64 19.18
CA PRO A 77 -14.29 -4.01 17.81
C PRO A 77 -12.80 -4.24 17.65
N ALA A 78 -12.45 -5.35 17.01
CA ALA A 78 -11.07 -5.71 16.75
C ALA A 78 -10.93 -6.45 15.43
N ILE A 79 -9.82 -6.21 14.74
CA ILE A 79 -9.41 -6.93 13.53
C ILE A 79 -8.15 -7.72 13.85
N MET A 80 -8.10 -8.98 13.44
CA MET A 80 -6.90 -9.79 13.55
C MET A 80 -6.38 -10.14 12.15
N LEU A 81 -5.06 -10.08 11.99
CA LEU A 81 -4.36 -10.29 10.73
C LEU A 81 -3.39 -11.46 10.89
N GLU A 82 -3.52 -12.45 10.03
CA GLU A 82 -2.58 -13.55 9.90
C GLU A 82 -1.93 -13.47 8.52
N LYS A 83 -0.63 -13.72 8.42
CA LYS A 83 0.08 -13.73 7.15
C LYS A 83 0.82 -15.05 6.96
N ASN A 84 0.73 -15.62 5.76
CA ASN A 84 1.45 -16.82 5.41
C ASN A 84 2.97 -16.63 5.61
N GLY A 85 3.62 -17.58 6.27
CA GLY A 85 5.05 -17.53 6.55
C GLY A 85 5.45 -16.63 7.72
N ILE A 86 4.50 -16.02 8.43
CA ILE A 86 4.73 -15.36 9.71
C ILE A 86 4.09 -16.21 10.80
N ASP A 87 4.84 -16.51 11.87
CA ASP A 87 4.29 -17.16 13.06
C ASP A 87 3.62 -16.12 13.96
N GLY A 88 2.41 -16.42 14.42
CA GLY A 88 1.56 -15.48 15.17
C GLY A 88 0.65 -14.60 14.30
N ALA A 89 0.14 -13.53 14.91
CA ALA A 89 -0.85 -12.64 14.31
C ALA A 89 -0.68 -11.19 14.79
N LEU A 90 -1.29 -10.24 14.08
CA LEU A 90 -1.49 -8.88 14.58
C LEU A 90 -2.94 -8.69 15.01
N MET A 91 -3.15 -8.06 16.15
CA MET A 91 -4.47 -7.60 16.60
C MET A 91 -4.52 -6.07 16.58
N LEU A 92 -5.50 -5.53 15.85
CA LEU A 92 -5.78 -4.11 15.73
C LEU A 92 -7.04 -3.81 16.53
N GLN A 93 -6.91 -2.99 17.57
CA GLN A 93 -8.02 -2.64 18.47
C GLN A 93 -7.81 -1.22 19.02
N ASN A 94 -8.87 -0.39 19.01
CA ASN A 94 -8.85 0.98 19.54
C ASN A 94 -7.65 1.84 19.07
N GLY A 95 -7.29 1.72 17.78
CA GLY A 95 -6.15 2.44 17.21
C GLY A 95 -4.77 1.99 17.68
N SER A 96 -4.71 0.86 18.39
CA SER A 96 -3.48 0.17 18.79
C SER A 96 -3.27 -1.10 17.97
N ILE A 97 -2.01 -1.49 17.81
CA ILE A 97 -1.61 -2.71 17.10
C ILE A 97 -0.75 -3.52 18.07
N ALA A 98 -1.11 -4.78 18.28
CA ALA A 98 -0.37 -5.71 19.13
C ALA A 98 0.02 -6.95 18.32
N ALA A 99 1.24 -7.44 18.53
CA ALA A 99 1.65 -8.75 18.03
C ALA A 99 1.22 -9.82 19.04
N LEU A 100 0.62 -10.89 18.54
CA LEU A 100 0.26 -12.09 19.29
C LEU A 100 1.14 -13.23 18.80
N ASP A 101 1.68 -14.03 19.72
CA ASP A 101 2.30 -15.29 19.36
C ASP A 101 1.26 -16.30 18.85
N SER A 102 1.74 -17.41 18.28
CA SER A 102 0.90 -18.47 17.70
C SER A 102 -0.17 -18.99 18.67
N ALA A 103 0.21 -19.21 19.94
CA ALA A 103 -0.68 -19.81 20.93
C ALA A 103 -1.78 -18.83 21.36
N ALA A 104 -1.42 -17.58 21.62
CA ALA A 104 -2.35 -16.51 21.96
C ALA A 104 -3.28 -16.19 20.78
N ALA A 105 -2.76 -16.17 19.55
CA ALA A 105 -3.54 -15.95 18.34
C ALA A 105 -4.62 -17.03 18.17
N GLU A 106 -4.28 -18.31 18.32
CA GLU A 106 -5.24 -19.42 18.18
C GLU A 106 -6.34 -19.41 19.25
N VAL A 107 -6.04 -18.94 20.47
CA VAL A 107 -7.06 -18.76 21.51
C VAL A 107 -7.98 -17.58 21.17
N GLU A 108 -7.40 -16.42 20.83
CA GLU A 108 -8.15 -15.21 20.51
C GLU A 108 -9.07 -15.42 19.28
N LYS A 109 -8.58 -16.11 18.25
CA LYS A 109 -9.29 -16.40 16.99
C LYS A 109 -10.63 -17.09 17.16
N ARG A 110 -10.85 -17.83 18.26
CA ARG A 110 -12.13 -18.52 18.53
C ARG A 110 -13.31 -17.56 18.61
N GLY A 111 -13.07 -16.30 18.98
CA GLY A 111 -14.07 -15.23 19.01
C GLY A 111 -14.18 -14.42 17.73
N TYR A 112 -13.54 -14.86 16.63
CA TYR A 112 -13.43 -14.10 15.38
C TYR A 112 -14.04 -14.86 14.20
N THR A 113 -14.59 -14.09 13.26
CA THR A 113 -15.08 -14.57 11.98
C THR A 113 -14.21 -14.04 10.85
N LYS A 114 -13.97 -14.90 9.85
CA LYS A 114 -13.20 -14.53 8.68
C LYS A 114 -13.93 -13.43 7.89
N VAL A 115 -13.23 -12.37 7.56
CA VAL A 115 -13.72 -11.29 6.70
C VAL A 115 -13.35 -11.58 5.25
N MET A 116 -12.06 -11.75 4.97
CA MET A 116 -11.55 -11.99 3.62
C MET A 116 -10.11 -12.50 3.64
N ASP A 117 -9.64 -12.96 2.48
CA ASP A 117 -8.22 -13.11 2.18
C ASP A 117 -7.78 -12.00 1.21
N SER A 118 -6.61 -11.42 1.41
CA SER A 118 -6.04 -10.36 0.59
C SER A 118 -4.63 -10.71 0.10
N TYR A 119 -4.18 -10.02 -0.94
CA TYR A 119 -2.82 -10.15 -1.49
C TYR A 119 -1.78 -9.42 -0.63
N GLY A 120 -2.22 -8.49 0.22
CA GLY A 120 -1.35 -7.75 1.12
C GLY A 120 -2.04 -6.53 1.69
N LEU A 121 -1.30 -5.82 2.55
CA LEU A 121 -1.77 -4.65 3.27
C LEU A 121 -1.03 -3.42 2.78
N MET A 122 -1.74 -2.34 2.45
CA MET A 122 -1.07 -1.05 2.20
C MET A 122 -0.76 -0.32 3.49
N GLY A 123 -1.54 -0.55 4.55
CA GLY A 123 -1.37 0.03 5.88
C GLY A 123 -2.67 0.51 6.49
N VAL A 124 -2.58 1.36 7.52
CA VAL A 124 -3.74 1.93 8.21
C VAL A 124 -3.84 3.42 7.90
N LEU A 125 -5.00 3.83 7.39
CA LEU A 125 -5.35 5.23 7.19
C LEU A 125 -6.16 5.75 8.37
N ARG A 126 -5.77 6.91 8.88
CA ARG A 126 -6.53 7.64 9.91
C ARG A 126 -7.42 8.67 9.24
N ILE A 127 -8.74 8.53 9.39
CA ILE A 127 -9.72 9.48 8.86
C ILE A 127 -9.90 10.61 9.86
N THR A 128 -10.21 10.25 11.10
CA THR A 128 -10.30 11.17 12.24
C THR A 128 -9.40 10.69 13.37
N ARG A 129 -9.51 11.32 14.55
CA ARG A 129 -8.76 10.89 15.73
C ARG A 129 -9.05 9.42 16.08
N ASP A 130 -10.30 9.03 15.93
CA ASP A 130 -10.86 7.79 16.45
C ASP A 130 -11.36 6.82 15.36
N GLU A 131 -11.44 7.29 14.11
CA GLU A 131 -11.82 6.48 12.96
C GLU A 131 -10.59 6.11 12.12
N HIS A 132 -10.39 4.81 11.98
CA HIS A 132 -9.26 4.22 11.27
C HIS A 132 -9.75 3.14 10.33
N VAL A 133 -9.14 3.06 9.16
CA VAL A 133 -9.44 2.05 8.15
C VAL A 133 -8.16 1.32 7.76
N LEU A 134 -8.26 0.00 7.68
CA LEU A 134 -7.22 -0.84 7.12
C LEU A 134 -7.39 -0.86 5.60
N VAL A 135 -6.33 -0.54 4.87
CA VAL A 135 -6.31 -0.55 3.41
C VAL A 135 -5.70 -1.86 2.93
N VAL A 136 -6.46 -2.66 2.19
CA VAL A 136 -6.08 -4.01 1.79
C VAL A 136 -6.18 -4.19 0.29
N VAL A 137 -5.25 -4.96 -0.28
CA VAL A 137 -5.19 -5.23 -1.72
C VAL A 137 -5.94 -6.53 -2.00
N THR A 138 -7.04 -6.44 -2.75
CA THR A 138 -7.93 -7.58 -3.05
C THR A 138 -7.84 -8.07 -4.49
N GLY A 139 -7.21 -7.29 -5.37
CA GLY A 139 -6.98 -7.65 -6.76
C GLY A 139 -5.64 -7.12 -7.27
N VAL A 140 -4.90 -7.99 -7.96
CA VAL A 140 -3.60 -7.67 -8.53
C VAL A 140 -3.43 -8.26 -9.93
N LEU A 141 -2.53 -7.67 -10.71
CA LEU A 141 -2.12 -8.15 -12.02
C LEU A 141 -0.59 -8.17 -12.09
N SER A 142 0.03 -9.32 -12.37
CA SER A 142 1.47 -9.37 -12.64
C SER A 142 1.77 -8.64 -13.95
N VAL A 143 2.77 -7.76 -13.95
CA VAL A 143 3.15 -6.96 -15.14
C VAL A 143 4.57 -7.26 -15.63
N GLY A 144 5.29 -8.14 -14.94
CA GLY A 144 6.61 -8.60 -15.35
C GLY A 144 7.48 -8.97 -14.15
N GLN A 145 8.72 -9.36 -14.44
CA GLN A 145 9.69 -9.76 -13.43
C GLN A 145 10.97 -8.96 -13.59
N LEU A 146 11.53 -8.46 -12.48
CA LEU A 146 12.81 -7.76 -12.44
C LEU A 146 13.72 -8.44 -11.41
N TYR A 147 14.88 -8.94 -11.83
CA TYR A 147 15.83 -9.64 -10.95
C TYR A 147 15.19 -10.76 -10.10
N GLY A 148 14.30 -11.55 -10.71
CA GLY A 148 13.58 -12.63 -10.00
C GLY A 148 12.49 -12.15 -9.04
N ALA A 149 12.18 -10.85 -9.04
CA ALA A 149 11.08 -10.27 -8.27
C ALA A 149 9.91 -9.93 -9.18
N ASP A 150 8.75 -10.53 -8.91
CA ASP A 150 7.54 -10.21 -9.66
C ASP A 150 7.08 -8.79 -9.32
N ILE A 151 6.86 -8.01 -10.36
CA ILE A 151 6.33 -6.66 -10.28
C ILE A 151 4.84 -6.75 -10.56
N VAL A 152 4.08 -6.21 -9.63
CA VAL A 152 2.65 -6.45 -9.55
C VAL A 152 1.93 -5.11 -9.52
N LYS A 153 0.89 -5.01 -10.34
CA LYS A 153 -0.03 -3.89 -10.43
C LYS A 153 -1.22 -4.11 -9.53
N ILE A 154 -1.60 -3.10 -8.76
CA ILE A 154 -2.80 -3.13 -7.92
C ILE A 154 -4.00 -2.73 -8.78
N ILE A 155 -4.99 -3.61 -8.88
CA ILE A 155 -6.22 -3.38 -9.67
C ILE A 155 -7.49 -3.29 -8.80
N SER A 156 -7.42 -3.70 -7.54
CA SER A 156 -8.53 -3.57 -6.61
C SER A 156 -8.04 -3.50 -5.16
N CYS A 157 -8.61 -2.57 -4.41
CA CYS A 157 -8.42 -2.42 -2.97
C CYS A 157 -9.77 -2.35 -2.25
N GLU A 158 -9.77 -2.78 -1.00
CA GLU A 158 -10.88 -2.59 -0.07
C GLU A 158 -10.40 -1.86 1.18
N LEU A 159 -11.30 -1.08 1.78
CA LEU A 159 -11.04 -0.37 3.03
C LEU A 159 -11.94 -0.98 4.10
N ILE A 160 -11.35 -1.41 5.21
CA ILE A 160 -12.05 -2.09 6.31
C ILE A 160 -12.02 -1.18 7.54
N SER A 161 -13.19 -0.80 8.04
CA SER A 161 -13.27 -0.06 9.31
C SER A 161 -12.75 -0.91 10.47
N LEU A 162 -11.87 -0.30 11.28
CA LEU A 162 -11.33 -0.89 12.51
C LEU A 162 -12.26 -0.68 13.72
N ARG A 163 -13.31 0.14 13.58
CA ARG A 163 -14.22 0.50 14.68
C ARG A 163 -15.66 0.08 14.41
N ALA A 164 -16.18 0.34 13.22
CA ALA A 164 -17.57 0.06 12.89
C ALA A 164 -17.73 -1.29 12.17
N VAL A 165 -18.80 -2.00 12.51
CA VAL A 165 -19.30 -3.14 11.73
C VAL A 165 -20.30 -2.59 10.73
N GLY A 166 -19.89 -2.43 9.47
CA GLY A 166 -20.73 -1.85 8.42
C GLY A 166 -19.91 -1.35 7.24
N SER A 167 -20.58 -0.76 6.24
CA SER A 167 -19.87 -0.18 5.09
C SER A 167 -19.09 1.06 5.53
N VAL A 168 -17.87 1.18 5.02
CA VAL A 168 -16.99 2.31 5.34
C VAL A 168 -17.47 3.60 4.64
N GLU A 169 -18.33 3.46 3.63
CA GLU A 169 -18.89 4.55 2.84
C GLU A 169 -19.70 5.55 3.68
N PHE A 170 -20.30 5.10 4.79
CA PHE A 170 -21.05 5.97 5.71
C PHE A 170 -20.15 6.77 6.66
N LEU A 171 -18.85 6.45 6.77
CA LEU A 171 -17.94 7.21 7.64
C LEU A 171 -17.57 8.55 7.01
N ASP A 172 -17.16 8.53 5.74
CA ASP A 172 -16.71 9.72 5.02
C ASP A 172 -16.78 9.47 3.50
N PRO A 173 -17.48 10.30 2.71
CA PRO A 173 -17.62 10.11 1.27
C PRO A 173 -16.27 10.07 0.53
N ARG A 174 -15.22 10.72 1.07
CA ARG A 174 -13.88 10.77 0.47
C ARG A 174 -13.20 9.40 0.46
N ILE A 175 -13.66 8.46 1.29
CA ILE A 175 -13.16 7.08 1.34
C ILE A 175 -13.48 6.34 0.05
N VAL A 176 -14.66 6.56 -0.52
CA VAL A 176 -15.08 5.94 -1.79
C VAL A 176 -14.17 6.42 -2.93
N ASP A 177 -13.90 7.72 -3.00
CA ASP A 177 -12.98 8.29 -3.99
C ASP A 177 -11.55 7.77 -3.81
N LEU A 178 -11.11 7.61 -2.56
CA LEU A 178 -9.80 7.02 -2.27
C LEU A 178 -9.75 5.55 -2.69
N GLN A 179 -10.79 4.76 -2.42
CA GLN A 179 -10.85 3.36 -2.83
C GLN A 179 -10.79 3.23 -4.36
N ARG A 180 -11.51 4.11 -5.09
CA ARG A 180 -11.45 4.19 -6.55
C ARG A 180 -10.06 4.56 -7.05
N LEU A 181 -9.41 5.55 -6.43
CA LEU A 181 -8.03 5.94 -6.76
C LEU A 181 -7.08 4.76 -6.55
N LEU A 182 -7.12 4.10 -5.39
CA LEU A 182 -6.28 2.95 -5.06
C LEU A 182 -6.50 1.76 -6.01
N SER A 183 -7.73 1.61 -6.51
CA SER A 183 -8.12 0.57 -7.47
C SER A 183 -7.93 0.98 -8.94
N SER A 184 -7.36 2.16 -9.22
CA SER A 184 -7.28 2.70 -10.59
C SER A 184 -6.27 2.00 -11.49
N GLY A 185 -5.43 1.11 -10.97
CA GLY A 185 -4.37 0.49 -11.77
C GLY A 185 -3.19 1.43 -12.03
N ILE A 186 -2.90 2.38 -11.15
CA ILE A 186 -1.69 3.21 -11.24
C ILE A 186 -0.64 2.84 -10.18
N PHE A 187 -1.00 1.96 -9.24
CA PHE A 187 -0.11 1.55 -8.16
C PHE A 187 0.58 0.22 -8.47
N TYR A 188 1.86 0.15 -8.09
CA TYR A 188 2.69 -1.04 -8.28
C TYR A 188 3.42 -1.37 -7.00
N TYR A 189 3.68 -2.64 -6.77
CA TYR A 189 4.52 -3.16 -5.69
C TYR A 189 5.32 -4.36 -6.20
N SER A 190 6.37 -4.77 -5.48
CA SER A 190 6.98 -6.08 -5.73
C SER A 190 6.40 -7.12 -4.79
N ALA A 191 6.04 -8.28 -5.33
CA ALA A 191 5.65 -9.43 -4.53
C ALA A 191 6.83 -9.99 -3.70
N ASN A 192 8.08 -9.66 -4.07
CA ASN A 192 9.25 -10.02 -3.30
C ASN A 192 9.63 -8.86 -2.36
N PRO A 193 9.46 -8.98 -1.03
CA PRO A 193 9.75 -7.91 -0.08
C PRO A 193 11.24 -7.52 -0.04
N ARG A 194 12.14 -8.37 -0.56
CA ARG A 194 13.57 -8.06 -0.69
C ARG A 194 13.88 -7.13 -1.86
N TYR A 195 12.94 -6.96 -2.80
CA TYR A 195 13.09 -6.09 -3.95
C TYR A 195 12.34 -4.77 -3.72
N ASP A 196 13.04 -3.77 -3.21
CA ASP A 196 12.45 -2.46 -2.97
C ASP A 196 12.28 -1.66 -4.27
N ILE A 197 11.04 -1.61 -4.77
CA ILE A 197 10.71 -0.91 -6.01
C ILE A 197 10.75 0.62 -5.88
N THR A 198 10.85 1.17 -4.66
CA THR A 198 10.93 2.62 -4.44
C THR A 198 12.30 3.17 -4.85
N SER A 199 13.34 2.32 -4.86
CA SER A 199 14.71 2.72 -5.18
C SER A 199 15.15 2.22 -6.56
N CYS A 200 15.81 3.09 -7.33
CA CYS A 200 16.41 2.71 -8.60
C CYS A 200 17.53 1.67 -8.40
N ALA A 201 17.86 0.90 -9.45
CA ALA A 201 18.85 -0.19 -9.38
C ALA A 201 20.21 0.28 -8.83
N GLN A 202 20.70 1.44 -9.30
CA GLN A 202 21.97 2.02 -8.83
C GLN A 202 21.96 2.29 -7.31
N ARG A 203 20.86 2.85 -6.81
CA ARG A 203 20.72 3.13 -5.38
C ARG A 203 20.57 1.86 -4.55
N ARG A 204 19.89 0.84 -5.05
CA ARG A 204 19.80 -0.45 -4.35
C ARG A 204 21.14 -1.16 -4.21
N CYS A 205 22.06 -0.95 -5.14
CA CYS A 205 23.44 -1.45 -5.00
C CYS A 205 24.23 -0.66 -3.93
N ALA A 206 23.90 0.60 -3.71
CA ALA A 206 24.63 1.49 -2.80
C ALA A 206 24.04 1.53 -1.38
N SER A 207 22.71 1.42 -1.23
CA SER A 207 21.98 1.52 0.03
C SER A 207 20.75 0.62 0.01
N LYS A 208 20.37 0.14 1.20
CA LYS A 208 19.14 -0.64 1.42
C LYS A 208 17.94 0.24 1.80
N GLU A 209 18.11 1.55 1.84
CA GLU A 209 17.04 2.48 2.20
C GLU A 209 16.03 2.66 1.07
N SER A 210 14.75 2.78 1.45
CA SER A 210 13.66 3.14 0.54
C SER A 210 13.75 4.62 0.16
N ASP A 211 13.54 4.96 -1.11
CA ASP A 211 13.47 6.36 -1.55
C ASP A 211 12.11 6.95 -1.16
N SER A 212 12.12 7.85 -0.17
CA SER A 212 10.91 8.49 0.35
C SER A 212 10.12 9.28 -0.69
N ARG A 213 10.74 9.64 -1.83
CA ARG A 213 10.09 10.39 -2.91
C ARG A 213 9.17 9.50 -3.75
N PHE A 214 9.44 8.20 -3.78
CA PHE A 214 8.66 7.21 -4.55
C PHE A 214 7.86 6.26 -3.66
N PHE A 215 8.14 6.22 -2.35
CA PHE A 215 7.41 5.39 -1.40
C PHE A 215 6.04 5.99 -1.05
N TRP A 216 5.05 5.73 -1.91
CA TRP A 216 3.75 6.41 -1.90
C TRP A 216 2.96 6.18 -0.61
N ASN A 217 2.86 4.94 -0.14
CA ASN A 217 2.10 4.59 1.07
C ASN A 217 2.90 4.67 2.37
N ARG A 218 4.06 5.34 2.39
CA ARG A 218 4.92 5.43 3.58
C ARG A 218 4.16 5.87 4.83
N THR A 219 3.26 6.85 4.73
CA THR A 219 2.55 7.33 5.93
C THR A 219 1.52 6.35 6.46
N LEU A 220 1.05 5.41 5.64
CA LEU A 220 0.14 4.33 6.07
C LEU A 220 0.87 3.28 6.92
N HIS A 221 2.22 3.28 6.90
CA HIS A 221 3.06 2.40 7.71
C HIS A 221 3.27 2.92 9.12
N PHE A 222 3.20 4.24 9.34
CA PHE A 222 3.44 4.86 10.65
C PHE A 222 2.66 4.27 11.83
N PRO A 223 1.37 3.87 11.69
CA PRO A 223 0.67 3.20 12.78
C PRO A 223 1.36 1.90 13.23
N PHE A 224 1.88 1.10 12.31
CA PHE A 224 2.59 -0.16 12.62
C PHE A 224 3.93 0.12 13.30
N GLU A 225 4.72 1.02 12.72
CA GLU A 225 6.03 1.42 13.24
C GLU A 225 5.93 2.00 14.66
N ARG A 226 4.89 2.80 14.92
CA ARG A 226 4.63 3.39 16.24
C ARG A 226 4.45 2.33 17.34
N PHE A 227 3.90 1.18 17.00
CA PHE A 227 3.70 0.07 17.94
C PHE A 227 4.82 -0.99 17.84
N GLY A 228 5.94 -0.66 17.20
CA GLY A 228 7.10 -1.55 17.09
C GLY A 228 6.88 -2.75 16.17
N ILE A 229 5.88 -2.71 15.29
CA ILE A 229 5.63 -3.77 14.31
C ILE A 229 6.53 -3.56 13.09
N ASP A 230 7.18 -4.63 12.62
CA ASP A 230 7.98 -4.61 11.40
C ASP A 230 7.10 -4.39 10.17
N SER A 231 7.09 -3.16 9.66
CA SER A 231 6.32 -2.77 8.49
C SER A 231 6.78 -3.48 7.21
N CYS A 232 8.07 -3.86 7.09
CA CYS A 232 8.58 -4.58 5.92
C CYS A 232 8.04 -6.02 5.85
N GLN A 233 7.69 -6.61 6.99
CA GLN A 233 7.14 -7.95 7.07
C GLN A 233 5.63 -7.96 6.74
N TRP A 234 4.89 -6.93 7.18
CA TRP A 234 3.43 -6.92 7.11
C TRP A 234 2.85 -6.08 5.98
N LEU A 235 3.55 -5.05 5.51
CA LEU A 235 3.01 -4.05 4.60
C LEU A 235 3.72 -4.05 3.25
N LEU A 236 2.96 -3.77 2.20
CA LEU A 236 3.48 -3.60 0.85
C LEU A 236 4.13 -2.22 0.73
N LYS A 237 5.25 -2.14 -0.01
CA LYS A 237 5.82 -0.86 -0.44
C LYS A 237 5.35 -0.56 -1.86
N CYS A 238 4.55 0.49 -2.02
CA CYS A 238 3.94 0.83 -3.29
C CYS A 238 4.57 2.09 -3.89
N ILE A 239 4.72 2.09 -5.21
CA ILE A 239 4.95 3.28 -6.03
C ILE A 239 3.68 3.60 -6.82
N VAL A 240 3.61 4.81 -7.35
CA VAL A 240 2.57 5.25 -8.29
C VAL A 240 3.23 5.56 -9.64
N GLY A 241 2.66 5.06 -10.73
CA GLY A 241 3.16 5.22 -12.11
C GLY A 241 2.62 6.43 -12.85
#